data_AF-A0A2X2VK08-F1
#
_entry.id   AF-A0A2X2VK08-F1
#
_cell.length_a   1.000
_cell.length_b   1.000
_cell.length_c   1.000
_cell.angle_alpha   90.00
_cell.angle_beta   90.00
_cell.angle_gamma   90.00
#
_symmetry.space_group_name_H-M   'P 1'
#
loop_
_entity.id
_entity.type
_entity.pdbx_description
1 polymer ?
#
loop_
_entity_poly.entity_id
_entity_poly.type
_entity_poly.pdbx_seq_one_letter_code
_entity_poly.pdbx_strand_id
1 'polypeptide(L)'
;MVVAEELPALTEPLMSDILRALTVSPDQVLPLTPDRVAMLPEGSRCNSWRLGTEEPLLLEGAQVTSPAFNELRANPTARAALWQQICAYEHDFFPQSD
;
A
#
# COMPACT_ATOMS: atom_id res chain seq x y z
N MET A 1 3.41 1.09 -4.75
CA MET A 1 2.48 2.23 -4.96
C MET A 1 1.46 2.29 -3.84
N VAL A 2 0.86 3.46 -3.62
CA VAL A 2 -0.24 3.66 -2.65
C VAL A 2 -1.48 4.12 -3.41
N VAL A 3 -2.62 3.48 -3.17
CA VAL A 3 -3.87 3.71 -3.91
C VAL A 3 -5.00 4.04 -2.96
N ALA A 4 -5.66 5.17 -3.17
CA ALA A 4 -6.81 5.61 -2.38
C ALA A 4 -7.62 6.66 -3.15
N GLU A 5 -8.92 6.79 -2.86
CA GLU A 5 -9.72 7.94 -3.32
C GLU A 5 -9.21 9.24 -2.71
N GLU A 6 -8.96 9.22 -1.40
CA GLU A 6 -8.35 10.31 -0.65
C GLU A 6 -6.95 9.90 -0.20
N LEU A 7 -5.94 10.36 -0.93
CA LEU A 7 -4.53 10.06 -0.63
C LEU A 7 -4.04 10.93 0.54
N PRO A 8 -3.61 10.32 1.66
CA PRO A 8 -2.98 11.08 2.73
C PRO A 8 -1.60 11.59 2.29
N ALA A 9 -1.13 12.68 2.90
CA ALA A 9 0.23 13.15 2.63
C ALA A 9 1.24 12.09 3.06
N LEU A 10 2.25 11.82 2.22
CA LEU A 10 3.31 10.85 2.54
C LEU A 10 4.11 11.25 3.80
N THR A 11 4.09 12.53 4.15
CA THR A 11 4.69 13.10 5.35
C THR A 11 3.86 12.91 6.64
N GLU A 12 2.65 12.37 6.54
CA GLU A 12 1.85 12.04 7.73
C GLU A 12 2.60 10.99 8.59
N PRO A 13 2.69 11.15 9.92
CA PRO A 13 3.50 10.27 10.77
C PRO A 13 3.16 8.78 10.60
N LEU A 14 1.87 8.42 10.62
CA LEU A 14 1.43 7.04 10.43
C LEU A 14 1.77 6.50 9.04
N MET A 15 1.64 7.33 8.00
CA MET A 15 1.98 6.94 6.62
C MET A 15 3.49 6.66 6.53
N SER A 16 4.32 7.57 7.05
CA SER A 16 5.77 7.40 7.12
C SER A 16 6.18 6.14 7.90
N ASP A 17 5.51 5.83 9.00
CA ASP A 17 5.78 4.63 9.80
C ASP A 17 5.43 3.34 9.06
N ILE A 18 4.30 3.30 8.35
CA ILE A 18 3.90 2.13 7.55
C ILE A 18 4.86 1.94 6.37
N LEU A 19 5.23 3.01 5.66
CA LEU A 19 6.22 2.93 4.58
C LEU A 19 7.58 2.42 5.07
N ARG A 20 8.01 2.89 6.26
CA ARG A 20 9.22 2.38 6.90
C ARG A 20 9.10 0.90 7.25
N ALA A 21 7.95 0.45 7.75
CA ALA A 21 7.70 -0.96 8.04
C ALA A 21 7.74 -1.83 6.77
N LEU A 22 7.40 -1.25 5.61
CA LEU A 22 7.53 -1.86 4.29
C LEU A 22 8.94 -1.73 3.70
N THR A 23 9.90 -1.11 4.40
CA THR A 23 11.25 -0.76 3.88
C THR A 23 11.23 0.09 2.61
N VAL A 24 10.15 0.85 2.40
CA VAL A 24 9.97 1.73 1.24
C VAL A 24 10.22 3.17 1.66
N SER A 25 11.08 3.87 0.93
CA SER A 25 11.29 5.30 1.13
C SER A 25 10.17 6.12 0.47
N PRO A 26 9.72 7.25 1.03
CA PRO A 26 8.62 8.05 0.46
C PRO A 26 8.82 8.46 -1.01
N ASP A 27 10.06 8.70 -1.45
CA ASP A 27 10.41 9.01 -2.84
C ASP A 27 10.23 7.83 -3.81
N GLN A 28 10.15 6.59 -3.29
CA GLN A 28 9.86 5.39 -4.05
C GLN A 28 8.34 5.11 -4.14
N VAL A 29 7.53 5.93 -3.48
CA VAL A 29 6.07 5.76 -3.48
C VAL A 29 5.44 6.58 -4.59
N LEU A 30 4.71 5.90 -5.46
CA LEU A 30 3.78 6.53 -6.40
C LEU A 30 2.36 6.52 -5.80
N PRO A 31 1.82 7.67 -5.36
CA PRO A 31 0.43 7.78 -4.91
C PRO A 31 -0.52 7.95 -6.09
N LEU A 32 -1.54 7.10 -6.22
CA LEU A 32 -2.52 7.12 -7.31
C LEU A 32 -3.95 7.00 -6.78
N THR A 33 -4.91 7.57 -7.50
CA THR A 33 -6.32 7.22 -7.32
C THR A 33 -6.65 5.95 -8.12
N PRO A 34 -7.72 5.20 -7.79
CA PRO A 34 -8.09 3.99 -8.53
C PRO A 34 -8.22 4.23 -10.05
N ASP A 35 -8.83 5.34 -10.45
CA ASP A 35 -8.95 5.74 -11.87
C ASP A 35 -7.59 5.88 -12.58
N ARG A 36 -6.56 6.37 -11.87
CA ARG A 36 -5.22 6.51 -12.45
C ARG A 36 -4.49 5.19 -12.56
N VAL A 37 -4.84 4.20 -11.72
CA VAL A 37 -4.29 2.84 -11.85
C VAL A 37 -4.79 2.20 -13.14
N ALA A 38 -6.08 2.41 -13.50
CA ALA A 38 -6.64 1.91 -14.75
C ALA A 38 -5.99 2.50 -16.02
N MET A 39 -5.25 3.61 -15.88
CA MET A 39 -4.50 4.24 -16.96
C MET A 39 -3.05 3.77 -17.08
N LEU A 40 -2.60 2.85 -16.21
CA LEU A 40 -1.24 2.33 -16.29
C LEU A 40 -1.05 1.49 -17.57
N PRO A 41 0.16 1.47 -18.15
CA PRO A 41 0.46 0.61 -19.30
C PRO A 41 0.12 -0.86 -19.03
N GLU A 42 -0.37 -1.57 -20.04
CA GLU A 42 -0.58 -3.01 -19.95
C GLU A 42 0.73 -3.73 -19.57
N GLY A 43 0.64 -4.74 -18.71
CA GLY A 43 1.80 -5.47 -18.19
C GLY A 43 2.59 -4.72 -17.10
N SER A 44 2.07 -3.60 -16.59
CA SER A 44 2.66 -2.95 -15.42
C SER A 44 2.68 -3.90 -14.22
N ARG A 45 3.81 -3.91 -13.51
CA ARG A 45 4.01 -4.71 -12.29
C ARG A 45 4.54 -3.82 -11.17
N CYS A 46 3.83 -3.78 -10.05
CA CYS A 46 4.24 -3.04 -8.87
C CYS A 46 3.44 -3.51 -7.65
N ASN A 47 4.14 -3.72 -6.53
CA ASN A 47 3.48 -3.96 -5.25
C ASN A 47 2.64 -2.75 -4.87
N SER A 48 1.44 -2.98 -4.36
CA SER A 48 0.47 -1.94 -4.09
C SER A 48 -0.14 -2.07 -2.71
N TRP A 49 -0.40 -0.93 -2.09
CA TRP A 49 -1.20 -0.82 -0.89
C TRP A 49 -2.44 0.02 -1.18
N ARG A 50 -3.62 -0.59 -1.03
CA ARG A 50 -4.92 0.07 -1.16
C ARG A 50 -5.47 0.53 0.19
N LEU A 51 -5.95 1.76 0.27
CA LEU A 51 -6.63 2.31 1.45
C LEU A 51 -8.10 2.59 1.15
N GLY A 52 -9.00 1.90 1.84
CA GLY A 52 -10.44 2.11 1.71
C GLY A 52 -11.02 1.64 0.37
N THR A 53 -10.26 0.87 -0.40
CA THR A 53 -10.70 0.28 -1.68
C THR A 53 -10.68 -1.23 -1.58
N GLU A 54 -11.86 -1.85 -1.59
CA GLU A 54 -12.01 -3.30 -1.50
C GLU A 54 -11.66 -3.99 -2.83
N GLU A 55 -11.98 -3.35 -3.95
CA GLU A 55 -11.74 -3.90 -5.28
C GLU A 55 -10.24 -4.11 -5.54
N PRO A 56 -9.81 -5.33 -5.93
CA PRO A 56 -8.45 -5.59 -6.35
C PRO A 56 -8.06 -4.78 -7.58
N LEU A 57 -6.79 -4.40 -7.68
CA LEU A 57 -6.27 -3.71 -8.86
C LEU A 57 -5.99 -4.73 -9.96
N LEU A 58 -6.26 -4.37 -11.21
CA LEU A 58 -5.79 -5.09 -12.40
C LEU A 58 -4.30 -4.79 -12.66
N LEU A 59 -3.45 -5.09 -11.67
CA LEU A 59 -2.02 -4.81 -11.67
C LEU A 59 -1.27 -6.00 -11.08
N GLU A 60 -0.18 -6.41 -11.72
CA GLU A 60 0.65 -7.49 -11.20
C GLU A 60 1.48 -7.06 -9.99
N GLY A 61 1.69 -7.99 -9.03
CA GLY A 61 2.47 -7.76 -7.81
C GLY A 61 1.66 -8.02 -6.55
N ALA A 62 2.33 -7.98 -5.38
CA ALA A 62 1.67 -8.12 -4.11
C ALA A 62 0.72 -6.95 -3.85
N GLN A 63 -0.50 -7.25 -3.42
CA GLN A 63 -1.50 -6.23 -3.12
C GLN A 63 -1.98 -6.38 -1.68
N VAL A 64 -1.66 -5.42 -0.84
CA VAL A 64 -2.18 -5.33 0.53
C VAL A 64 -3.31 -4.32 0.59
N THR A 65 -4.29 -4.57 1.45
CA THR A 65 -5.43 -3.67 1.63
C THR A 65 -5.62 -3.30 3.10
N SER A 66 -6.08 -2.08 3.34
CA SER A 66 -6.52 -1.62 4.64
C SER A 66 -7.81 -0.81 4.52
N PRO A 67 -8.51 -0.57 5.63
CA PRO A 67 -9.53 0.47 5.68
C PRO A 67 -8.97 1.84 5.28
N ALA A 68 -9.87 2.82 5.14
CA ALA A 68 -9.49 4.20 4.86
C ALA A 68 -8.51 4.74 5.91
N PHE A 69 -7.67 5.70 5.52
CA PHE A 69 -6.55 6.13 6.37
C PHE A 69 -6.97 6.63 7.76
N ASN A 70 -8.10 7.34 7.86
CA ASN A 70 -8.64 7.82 9.13
C ASN A 70 -9.09 6.67 10.05
N GLU A 71 -9.68 5.62 9.49
CA GLU A 71 -10.06 4.43 10.25
C GLU A 71 -8.83 3.63 10.68
N LEU A 72 -7.87 3.43 9.76
CA LEU A 72 -6.59 2.79 10.09
C LEU A 72 -5.84 3.52 11.21
N ARG A 73 -5.94 4.84 11.25
CA ARG A 73 -5.40 5.69 12.33
C ARG A 73 -6.14 5.49 13.65
N ALA A 74 -7.45 5.31 13.65
CA ALA A 74 -8.25 5.12 14.86
C ALA A 74 -8.23 3.67 15.38
N ASN A 75 -7.96 2.68 14.53
CA ASN A 75 -8.18 1.26 14.83
C ASN A 75 -6.87 0.45 14.94
N PRO A 76 -6.41 0.10 16.16
CA PRO A 76 -5.23 -0.74 16.35
C PRO A 76 -5.34 -2.13 15.73
N THR A 77 -6.54 -2.72 15.73
CA THR A 77 -6.80 -4.03 15.13
C THR A 77 -6.61 -3.98 13.62
N ALA A 78 -7.06 -2.90 12.96
CA ALA A 78 -6.83 -2.69 11.54
C ALA A 78 -5.33 -2.58 11.20
N ARG A 79 -4.53 -1.93 12.06
CA ARG A 79 -3.07 -1.86 11.89
C ARG A 79 -2.41 -3.22 12.06
N ALA A 80 -2.83 -4.00 13.05
CA ALA A 80 -2.32 -5.36 13.24
C ALA A 80 -2.67 -6.26 12.05
N ALA A 81 -3.90 -6.16 11.53
CA ALA A 81 -4.33 -6.89 10.33
C ALA A 81 -3.55 -6.48 9.08
N LEU A 82 -3.25 -5.19 8.91
CA LEU A 82 -2.37 -4.71 7.83
C LEU A 82 -0.97 -5.33 7.96
N TRP A 83 -0.40 -5.33 9.17
CA TRP A 83 0.90 -5.94 9.41
C TRP A 83 0.92 -7.45 9.09
N GLN A 84 -0.14 -8.18 9.48
CA GLN A 84 -0.28 -9.59 9.15
C GLN A 84 -0.32 -9.84 7.63
N GLN A 85 -1.01 -8.98 6.87
CA GLN A 85 -1.00 -9.05 5.41
C GLN A 85 0.40 -8.79 4.84
N ILE A 86 1.12 -7.81 5.36
CA ILE A 86 2.50 -7.51 4.92
C ILE A 86 3.41 -8.71 5.14
N CYS A 87 3.31 -9.39 6.29
CA CYS A 87 4.06 -10.61 6.56
C CYS A 87 3.68 -11.74 5.58
N ALA A 88 2.42 -11.88 5.20
CA ALA A 88 1.99 -12.89 4.22
C ALA A 88 2.62 -12.67 2.82
N TYR A 89 3.00 -11.43 2.51
CA TYR A 89 3.69 -11.04 1.27
C TYR A 89 5.17 -10.68 1.51
N GLU A 90 5.79 -11.25 2.54
CA GLU A 90 7.17 -10.88 2.92
C GLU A 90 8.17 -11.04 1.77
N HIS A 91 8.02 -12.07 0.92
CA HIS A 91 8.92 -12.32 -0.20
C HIS A 91 8.81 -11.26 -1.31
N ASP A 92 7.63 -10.64 -1.45
CA ASP A 92 7.39 -9.59 -2.44
C ASP A 92 7.86 -8.22 -1.95
N PHE A 93 7.69 -7.93 -0.66
CA PHE A 93 8.08 -6.64 -0.07
C PHE A 93 9.53 -6.61 0.41
N PHE A 94 10.08 -7.75 0.82
CA PHE A 94 11.44 -7.92 1.35
C PHE A 94 12.17 -9.04 0.59
N PRO A 95 12.47 -8.87 -0.70
CA PRO A 95 13.20 -9.88 -1.44
C PRO A 95 14.56 -10.13 -0.77
N GLN A 96 14.81 -11.39 -0.38
CA GLN A 96 16.10 -11.78 0.18
C GLN A 96 17.18 -11.49 -0.86
N SER A 97 18.19 -10.72 -0.46
CA SER A 97 19.41 -10.53 -1.25
C SER A 97 20.37 -11.64 -0.84
N ASP A 98 20.49 -12.68 -1.68
CA ASP A 98 21.58 -13.66 -1.57
C ASP A 98 22.95 -13.02 -1.87
#